data_AF-A0A357F2P9-F1
#
_entry.id   AF-A0A357F2P9-F1
#
_cell.length_a   1.000
_cell.length_b   1.000
_cell.length_c   1.000
_cell.angle_alpha   90.00
_cell.angle_beta   90.00
_cell.angle_gamma   90.00
#
_symmetry.space_group_name_H-M   'P 1'
#
loop_
_entity.id
_entity.type
_entity.pdbx_description
1 polymer ?
#
loop_
_entity_poly.entity_id
_entity_poly.type
_entity_poly.pdbx_seq_one_letter_code
_entity_poly.pdbx_strand_id
1 'polypeptide(L)'
;MKSMMKRATEWLGMKRELKAAPDAQAEFSLVLGTLLVGVLKVIDGRWRFEYSDEFKHETDLRPLVEFPDLEKIYENEELWQFFTSRIPSTLQPDVVSVLKTEKIDDDDVVALLKRFGTRTITNPFELKYQKAAA
;
A
#
# COMPACT_ATOMS: atom_id res chain seq x y z
N MET A 1 -27.17 -21.85 0.15
CA MET A 1 -27.01 -21.23 -1.19
C MET A 1 -26.09 -20.01 -1.22
N LYS A 2 -26.02 -19.15 -0.18
CA LYS A 2 -25.12 -17.97 -0.16
C LYS A 2 -23.61 -18.29 -0.26
N SER A 3 -23.17 -19.45 0.23
CA SER A 3 -21.76 -19.86 0.23
C SER A 3 -21.20 -20.20 -1.16
N MET A 4 -22.05 -20.71 -2.07
CA MET A 4 -21.61 -21.12 -3.42
C MET A 4 -21.45 -19.91 -4.36
N MET A 5 -22.21 -18.84 -4.13
CA MET A 5 -22.14 -17.60 -4.91
C MET A 5 -20.87 -16.79 -4.60
N LYS A 6 -20.44 -16.75 -3.33
CA LYS A 6 -19.23 -16.00 -2.91
C LYS A 6 -17.95 -16.51 -3.60
N ARG A 7 -17.83 -17.84 -3.72
CA ARG A 7 -16.70 -18.50 -4.40
C ARG A 7 -16.67 -18.24 -5.90
N ALA A 8 -17.83 -18.12 -6.54
CA ALA A 8 -17.91 -17.82 -7.97
C ALA A 8 -17.45 -16.39 -8.27
N THR A 9 -17.79 -15.43 -7.41
CA THR A 9 -17.37 -14.02 -7.54
C THR A 9 -15.86 -13.84 -7.30
N GLU A 10 -15.29 -14.60 -6.36
CA GLU A 10 -13.84 -14.67 -6.11
C GLU A 10 -13.06 -15.29 -7.29
N TRP A 11 -13.64 -16.27 -8.00
CA TRP A 11 -13.06 -16.89 -9.21
C TRP A 11 -13.12 -15.98 -10.46
N LEU A 12 -14.04 -15.02 -10.49
CA LEU A 12 -14.25 -14.11 -11.63
C LEU A 12 -13.25 -12.93 -11.70
N GLY A 13 -12.28 -12.85 -10.79
CA GLY A 13 -11.27 -11.78 -10.81
C GLY A 13 -11.87 -10.39 -10.60
N MET A 14 -13.04 -10.28 -9.96
CA MET A 14 -13.57 -8.99 -9.53
C MET A 14 -12.55 -8.39 -8.57
N LYS A 15 -11.91 -7.29 -8.97
CA LYS A 15 -10.97 -6.52 -8.14
C LYS A 15 -11.62 -6.30 -6.77
N ARG A 16 -11.08 -6.96 -5.75
CA ARG A 16 -11.37 -6.60 -4.36
C ARG A 16 -10.93 -5.14 -4.20
N GLU A 17 -11.85 -4.27 -3.81
CA GLU A 17 -11.51 -2.89 -3.45
C GLU A 17 -10.62 -2.95 -2.22
N LEU A 18 -9.32 -2.66 -2.39
CA LEU A 18 -8.34 -2.62 -1.31
C LEU A 18 -8.52 -1.31 -0.53
N LYS A 19 -9.59 -1.25 0.27
CA LYS A 19 -9.86 -0.18 1.22
C LYS A 19 -9.30 -0.54 2.58
N ALA A 20 -8.78 0.46 3.29
CA ALA A 20 -8.36 0.27 4.66
C ALA A 20 -9.60 0.19 5.59
N ALA A 21 -9.44 -0.46 6.74
CA ALA A 21 -10.49 -0.46 7.76
C ALA A 21 -10.81 0.97 8.23
N PRO A 22 -12.07 1.28 8.62
CA PRO A 22 -12.45 2.64 9.05
C PRO A 22 -11.69 3.18 10.26
N ASP A 23 -11.08 2.31 11.07
CA ASP A 23 -10.25 2.64 12.24
C ASP A 23 -8.76 2.43 11.98
N ALA A 24 -8.37 2.20 10.72
CA ALA A 24 -6.99 1.95 10.35
C ALA A 24 -6.12 3.18 10.57
N GLN A 25 -5.01 2.97 11.30
CA GLN A 25 -3.96 3.95 11.46
C GLN A 25 -2.59 3.32 11.17
N ALA A 26 -1.88 3.87 10.19
CA ALA A 26 -0.51 3.47 9.88
C ALA A 26 0.22 4.57 9.10
N GLU A 27 1.55 4.55 9.17
CA GLU A 27 2.42 5.42 8.41
C GLU A 27 3.53 4.61 7.76
N PHE A 28 3.91 5.01 6.55
CA PHE A 28 4.97 4.39 5.77
C PHE A 28 5.84 5.47 5.12
N SER A 29 7.15 5.31 5.21
CA SER A 29 8.11 6.13 4.48
C SER A 29 8.45 5.48 3.15
N LEU A 30 8.26 6.20 2.05
CA LEU A 30 8.76 5.81 0.75
C LEU A 30 10.19 6.35 0.60
N VAL A 31 11.15 5.48 0.33
CA VAL A 31 12.58 5.87 0.24
C VAL A 31 13.22 5.39 -1.05
N LEU A 32 14.16 6.18 -1.58
CA LEU A 32 15.03 5.83 -2.69
C LEU A 32 16.48 5.81 -2.20
N GLY A 33 17.02 4.62 -1.92
CA GLY A 33 18.29 4.50 -1.21
C GLY A 33 18.18 5.11 0.19
N THR A 34 18.87 6.23 0.42
CA THR A 34 18.83 6.99 1.68
C THR A 34 17.90 8.20 1.62
N LEU A 35 17.41 8.59 0.44
CA LEU A 35 16.55 9.76 0.27
C LEU A 35 15.12 9.42 0.71
N LEU A 36 14.54 10.21 1.62
CA LEU A 36 13.11 10.15 1.88
C LEU A 36 12.38 10.78 0.70
N VAL A 37 11.52 10.03 0.02
CA VAL A 37 10.75 10.51 -1.13
C VAL A 37 9.44 11.11 -0.68
N GLY A 38 8.76 10.44 0.25
CA GLY A 38 7.45 10.88 0.71
C GLY A 38 6.91 9.97 1.79
N VAL A 39 5.74 10.34 2.30
CA VAL A 39 5.08 9.64 3.40
C VAL A 39 3.68 9.25 2.97
N LEU A 40 3.37 7.96 3.11
CA LEU A 40 2.04 7.40 2.95
C LEU A 40 1.46 7.17 4.34
N LYS A 41 0.30 7.76 4.63
CA LYS A 41 -0.44 7.57 5.87
C LYS A 41 -1.83 7.01 5.58
N VAL A 42 -2.36 6.26 6.52
CA VAL A 42 -3.80 5.99 6.61
C VAL A 42 -4.28 6.42 7.98
N ILE A 43 -5.38 7.17 7.99
CA ILE A 43 -6.07 7.62 9.20
C ILE A 43 -7.56 7.52 8.90
N ASP A 44 -8.32 6.87 9.77
CA ASP A 44 -9.76 6.65 9.64
C ASP A 44 -10.17 6.06 8.28
N GLY A 45 -9.37 5.11 7.78
CA GLY A 45 -9.59 4.45 6.49
C GLY A 45 -9.28 5.29 5.25
N ARG A 46 -8.83 6.54 5.39
CA ARG A 46 -8.40 7.38 4.25
C ARG A 46 -6.89 7.40 4.11
N TRP A 47 -6.43 7.13 2.89
CA TRP A 47 -5.03 7.21 2.52
C TRP A 47 -4.65 8.64 2.18
N ARG A 48 -3.47 9.05 2.65
CA ARG A 48 -2.82 10.32 2.32
C ARG A 48 -1.39 10.05 1.86
N PHE A 49 -0.98 10.63 0.74
CA PHE A 49 0.41 10.64 0.31
C PHE A 49 0.89 12.07 0.08
N GLU A 50 2.09 12.38 0.56
CA GLU A 50 2.77 13.66 0.32
C GLU A 50 4.27 13.44 0.11
N TYR A 51 4.88 14.25 -0.75
CA TYR A 51 6.33 14.26 -0.91
C TYR A 51 7.01 14.88 0.30
N SER A 52 8.19 14.38 0.63
CA SER A 52 9.04 14.98 1.65
C SER A 52 9.64 16.29 1.16
N ASP A 53 10.02 17.16 2.10
CA ASP A 53 10.77 18.36 1.76
C ASP A 53 12.10 18.02 1.09
N GLU A 54 12.78 16.96 1.52
CA GLU A 54 14.05 16.51 0.91
C GLU A 54 13.89 16.23 -0.59
N PHE A 55 12.83 15.52 -0.98
CA PHE A 55 12.59 15.17 -2.37
C PHE A 55 12.16 16.36 -3.22
N LYS A 56 11.40 17.32 -2.65
CA LYS A 56 10.97 18.53 -3.35
C LYS A 56 12.14 19.42 -3.80
N HIS A 57 13.27 19.38 -3.08
CA HIS A 57 14.46 20.15 -3.41
C HIS A 57 15.42 19.44 -4.38
N GLU A 58 15.16 18.16 -4.71
CA GLU A 58 16.02 17.37 -5.59
C GLU A 58 15.66 17.61 -7.06
N THR A 59 16.48 18.34 -7.81
CA THR A 59 16.15 18.80 -9.16
C THR A 59 16.27 17.73 -10.25
N ASP A 60 17.03 16.67 -9.99
CA ASP A 60 17.36 15.65 -10.98
C ASP A 60 16.37 14.47 -10.97
N LEU A 61 15.49 14.40 -9.98
CA LEU A 61 14.49 13.35 -9.83
C LEU A 61 13.12 13.82 -10.31
N ARG A 62 12.41 12.93 -10.99
CA ARG A 62 11.05 13.21 -11.47
C ARG A 62 10.00 12.76 -10.43
N PRO A 63 8.88 13.47 -10.33
CA PRO A 63 7.72 12.99 -9.58
C PRO A 63 7.28 11.60 -10.05
N LEU A 64 6.65 10.85 -9.14
CA LEU A 64 5.96 9.61 -9.44
C LEU A 64 4.79 9.88 -10.40
N VAL A 65 4.57 8.98 -11.35
CA VAL A 65 3.57 9.17 -12.43
C VAL A 65 2.15 9.39 -11.90
N GLU A 66 1.72 8.66 -10.86
CA GLU A 66 0.40 8.85 -10.22
C GLU A 66 0.32 10.11 -9.33
N PHE A 67 1.48 10.71 -9.01
CA PHE A 67 1.61 11.85 -8.11
C PHE A 67 2.46 12.96 -8.78
N PRO A 68 1.98 13.59 -9.87
CA PRO A 68 2.79 14.49 -10.71
C PRO A 68 3.13 15.85 -10.09
N ASP A 69 2.43 16.27 -9.04
CA ASP A 69 2.59 17.58 -8.39
C ASP A 69 3.27 17.36 -7.03
N LEU A 70 4.46 17.93 -6.86
CA LEU A 70 5.27 17.76 -5.65
C LEU A 70 4.66 18.46 -4.43
N GLU A 71 3.90 19.54 -4.64
CA GLU A 71 3.32 20.33 -3.54
C GLU A 71 1.93 19.84 -3.14
N LYS A 72 1.35 18.92 -3.90
CA LYS A 72 0.03 18.40 -3.64
C LYS A 72 0.04 17.33 -2.54
N ILE A 73 -0.89 17.46 -1.62
CA ILE A 73 -1.30 16.38 -0.73
C ILE A 73 -2.36 15.55 -1.47
N TYR A 74 -2.09 14.26 -1.65
CA TYR A 74 -2.98 13.33 -2.31
C TYR A 74 -3.79 12.58 -1.27
N GLU A 75 -5.11 12.55 -1.42
CA GLU A 75 -6.00 11.82 -0.52
C GLU A 75 -6.95 10.93 -1.30
N ASN A 76 -7.21 9.72 -0.81
CA ASN A 76 -8.14 8.77 -1.43
C ASN A 76 -8.65 7.73 -0.41
N GLU A 77 -9.84 7.17 -0.64
CA GLU A 77 -10.34 6.03 0.16
C GLU A 77 -9.66 4.72 -0.25
N GLU A 78 -9.24 4.62 -1.51
CA GLU A 78 -8.53 3.47 -2.05
C GLU A 78 -7.04 3.73 -2.17
N LEU A 79 -6.25 2.70 -1.88
CA LEU A 79 -4.80 2.77 -2.04
C LEU A 79 -4.42 2.83 -3.53
N TRP A 80 -3.55 3.78 -3.89
CA TRP A 80 -3.09 3.97 -5.27
C TRP A 80 -2.35 2.76 -5.83
N GLN A 81 -2.38 2.59 -7.16
CA GLN A 81 -1.81 1.43 -7.85
C GLN A 81 -0.30 1.31 -7.63
N PHE A 82 0.38 2.45 -7.55
CA PHE A 82 1.77 2.53 -7.13
C PHE A 82 2.02 1.68 -5.88
N PHE A 83 1.24 1.82 -4.82
CA PHE A 83 1.42 1.06 -3.58
C PHE A 83 0.81 -0.35 -3.64
N THR A 84 -0.38 -0.52 -4.22
CA THR A 84 -1.03 -1.85 -4.27
C THR A 84 -0.26 -2.85 -5.12
N SER A 85 0.48 -2.40 -6.13
CA SER A 85 1.31 -3.27 -6.98
C SER A 85 2.41 -4.02 -6.20
N ARG A 86 2.70 -3.59 -4.97
CA ARG A 86 3.67 -4.21 -4.05
C ARG A 86 3.07 -5.39 -3.27
N ILE A 87 1.74 -5.51 -3.27
CA ILE A 87 1.02 -6.59 -2.59
C ILE A 87 0.80 -7.72 -3.61
N PRO A 88 1.39 -8.92 -3.40
CA PRO A 88 1.15 -10.05 -4.27
C PRO A 88 -0.30 -10.54 -4.14
N SER A 89 -0.77 -11.30 -5.13
CA SER A 89 -2.11 -11.87 -5.06
C SER A 89 -2.24 -12.81 -3.86
N THR A 90 -3.27 -12.58 -3.03
CA THR A 90 -3.58 -13.41 -1.85
C THR A 90 -4.04 -14.82 -2.21
N LEU A 91 -4.20 -15.13 -3.50
CA LEU A 91 -4.48 -16.48 -4.01
C LEU A 91 -3.21 -17.29 -4.31
N GLN A 92 -2.02 -16.68 -4.30
CA GLN A 92 -0.77 -17.40 -4.53
C GLN A 92 -0.47 -18.36 -3.36
N PRO A 93 -0.10 -19.63 -3.59
CA PRO A 93 0.08 -20.64 -2.53
C PRO A 93 1.04 -20.21 -1.41
N ASP A 94 2.16 -19.57 -1.77
CA ASP A 94 3.15 -19.09 -0.80
C ASP A 94 2.60 -17.94 0.05
N VAL A 95 1.86 -17.01 -0.58
CA VAL A 95 1.19 -15.89 0.11
C VAL A 95 0.12 -16.44 1.06
N VAL A 96 -0.75 -17.35 0.60
CA VAL A 96 -1.76 -18.00 1.45
C VAL A 96 -1.14 -18.65 2.69
N SER A 97 0.01 -19.30 2.51
CA SER A 97 0.71 -19.97 3.62
C SER A 97 1.24 -18.97 4.65
N VAL A 98 1.78 -17.83 4.19
CA VAL A 98 2.21 -16.72 5.05
C VAL A 98 1.02 -16.13 5.80
N LEU A 99 -0.07 -15.78 5.11
CA LEU A 99 -1.26 -15.18 5.72
C LEU A 99 -1.84 -16.05 6.84
N LYS A 100 -1.93 -17.36 6.62
CA LYS A 100 -2.40 -18.32 7.64
C LYS A 100 -1.47 -18.41 8.84
N THR A 101 -0.16 -18.47 8.59
CA THR A 101 0.85 -18.65 9.65
C THR A 101 0.94 -17.40 10.53
N GLU A 102 0.90 -16.23 9.90
CA GLU A 102 1.03 -14.94 10.57
C GLU A 102 -0.33 -14.37 11.01
N LYS A 103 -1.44 -15.06 10.72
CA LYS A 103 -2.82 -14.65 11.03
C LYS A 103 -3.16 -13.26 10.50
N ILE A 104 -2.77 -13.02 9.25
CA ILE A 104 -3.09 -11.79 8.53
C ILE A 104 -4.34 -12.04 7.70
N ASP A 105 -5.36 -11.21 7.90
CA ASP A 105 -6.57 -11.25 7.12
C ASP A 105 -6.29 -10.77 5.68
N ASP A 106 -6.89 -11.45 4.70
CA ASP A 106 -6.59 -11.23 3.28
C ASP A 106 -7.24 -9.98 2.69
N ASP A 107 -8.03 -9.27 3.50
CA ASP A 107 -8.63 -7.96 3.23
C ASP A 107 -8.05 -6.84 4.09
N ASP A 108 -7.14 -7.12 5.03
CA ASP A 108 -6.41 -6.10 5.78
C ASP A 108 -5.26 -5.53 4.94
N VAL A 109 -5.59 -4.53 4.11
CA VAL A 109 -4.65 -3.86 3.21
C VAL A 109 -3.43 -3.29 3.95
N VAL A 110 -3.61 -2.83 5.20
CA VAL A 110 -2.52 -2.26 5.99
C VAL A 110 -1.56 -3.36 6.42
N ALA A 111 -2.07 -4.49 6.92
CA ALA A 111 -1.25 -5.64 7.28
C ALA A 111 -0.56 -6.26 6.05
N LEU A 112 -1.27 -6.36 4.92
CA LEU A 112 -0.70 -6.81 3.65
C LEU A 112 0.44 -5.91 3.19
N LEU A 113 0.26 -4.59 3.24
CA LEU A 113 1.29 -3.63 2.85
C LEU A 113 2.49 -3.66 3.80
N LYS A 114 2.28 -3.81 5.12
CA LYS A 114 3.35 -4.02 6.10
C LYS A 114 4.16 -5.28 5.79
N ARG A 115 3.49 -6.35 5.37
CA ARG A 115 4.11 -7.67 5.21
C ARG A 115 4.84 -7.85 3.88
N PHE A 116 4.26 -7.32 2.81
CA PHE A 116 4.74 -7.56 1.44
C PHE A 116 5.20 -6.29 0.73
N GLY A 117 4.79 -5.11 1.20
CA GLY A 117 4.97 -3.84 0.50
C GLY A 117 6.40 -3.30 0.46
N THR A 118 7.32 -3.86 1.26
CA THR A 118 8.63 -3.23 1.50
C THR A 118 9.47 -3.07 0.24
N ARG A 119 9.53 -4.08 -0.64
CA ARG A 119 10.38 -4.09 -1.82
C ARG A 119 9.66 -4.74 -2.99
N THR A 120 10.04 -4.36 -4.21
CA THR A 120 9.64 -5.05 -5.44
C THR A 120 10.85 -5.28 -6.33
N ILE A 121 10.73 -6.19 -7.30
CA ILE A 121 11.80 -6.48 -8.25
C ILE A 121 11.95 -5.36 -9.29
N THR A 122 10.85 -4.70 -9.65
CA THR A 122 10.76 -3.79 -10.80
C THR A 122 10.82 -2.31 -10.43
N ASN A 123 10.85 -1.97 -9.14
CA ASN A 123 10.83 -0.59 -8.65
C ASN A 123 11.89 -0.39 -7.55
N PRO A 124 12.79 0.61 -7.69
CA PRO A 124 13.88 0.85 -6.75
C PRO A 124 13.46 1.47 -5.40
N PHE A 125 12.21 1.93 -5.27
CA PHE A 125 11.72 2.50 -4.02
C PHE A 125 11.43 1.41 -2.98
N GLU A 126 11.84 1.66 -1.73
CA GLU A 126 11.43 0.84 -0.59
C GLU A 126 10.31 1.53 0.19
N LEU A 127 9.36 0.74 0.71
CA LEU A 127 8.29 1.24 1.57
C LEU A 127 8.51 0.74 3.00
N LYS A 128 8.82 1.64 3.93
CA LYS A 128 9.19 1.30 5.31
C LYS A 128 8.06 1.65 6.25
N TYR A 129 7.48 0.65 6.91
CA TYR A 129 6.48 0.91 7.95
C TYR A 129 7.11 1.70 9.11
N GLN A 130 6.42 2.75 9.52
CA GLN A 130 6.71 3.55 10.70
C GLN A 130 5.62 3.26 11.73
N LYS A 131 6.02 2.94 12.97
CA LYS A 131 5.06 2.85 14.06
C LYS A 131 4.48 4.25 14.26
N ALA A 132 3.16 4.40 14.13
CA ALA A 132 2.50 5.67 14.41
C ALA A 132 2.90 6.14 15.82
N ALA A 133 3.38 7.38 15.93
CA ALA A 133 3.58 8.00 17.24
C ALA A 133 2.20 8.13 17.89
N ALA A 134 2.06 7.55 19.09
CA ALA A 134 0.85 7.64 19.90
C ALA A 134 0.66 9.04 20.47
#